data_AF-A0A923CG62-F1
#
_entry.id   AF-A0A923CG62-F1
#
_cell.length_a   1.000
_cell.length_b   1.000
_cell.length_c   1.000
_cell.angle_alpha   90.00
_cell.angle_beta   90.00
_cell.angle_gamma   90.00
#
_symmetry.space_group_name_H-M   'P 1'
#
loop_
_entity.id
_entity.type
_entity.pdbx_description
1 polymer ?
#
loop_
_entity_poly.entity_id
_entity_poly.type
_entity_poly.pdbx_seq_one_letter_code
_entity_poly.pdbx_strand_id
1 'polypeptide(L)'
;MSEDLRFQIVLGDGNGPDGLELVFTYRLLGREEYRGILETTEDVAEIDELVCMYCVEEEYDWRGGLAGAATTVAESILASSGLAEGQADFLLGLFRSELYRNIDYQRDCIIVEAFPNLDIEEIQNWPVVKHLYYFSRAEYILSAIRGKNVRYISEDDLLASERVQKVQSPSQRAAAAPPPDWGEPVERVEVTNQPKPPASNGGAMTEEQLLAMLGASNVSTELDHESMNYHIHKDSVTGDYD
;
A
#
# COMPACT_ATOMS: atom_id res chain seq x y z
N MET A 1 12.44 23.53 5.60
CA MET A 1 11.76 23.23 6.86
C MET A 1 10.39 22.77 6.46
N SER A 2 10.19 21.45 6.39
CA SER A 2 8.88 20.89 6.08
C SER A 2 7.99 21.20 7.26
N GLU A 3 6.82 21.80 7.03
CA GLU A 3 5.78 21.85 8.05
C GLU A 3 5.41 20.38 8.33
N ASP A 4 5.76 19.89 9.51
CA ASP A 4 5.38 18.53 9.88
C ASP A 4 3.86 18.51 9.98
N LEU A 5 3.23 17.68 9.15
CA LEU A 5 1.80 17.40 9.25
C LEU A 5 1.51 16.86 10.67
N ARG A 6 0.66 17.57 11.41
CA ARG A 6 0.19 17.19 12.73
C ARG A 6 -1.24 16.68 12.64
N PHE A 7 -1.49 15.59 13.34
CA PHE A 7 -2.78 14.92 13.43
C PHE A 7 -3.27 15.00 14.87
N GLN A 8 -4.59 14.94 15.05
CA GLN A 8 -5.19 14.94 16.36
C GLN A 8 -6.13 13.75 16.51
N ILE A 9 -6.07 13.12 17.68
CA ILE A 9 -7.01 12.08 18.09
C ILE A 9 -7.60 12.45 19.44
N VAL A 10 -8.90 12.25 19.56
CA VAL A 10 -9.67 12.48 20.78
C VAL A 10 -10.11 11.12 21.32
N LEU A 11 -9.75 10.82 22.56
CA LEU A 11 -10.25 9.67 23.29
C LEU A 11 -11.30 10.12 24.32
N GLY A 12 -12.46 9.46 24.31
CA GLY A 12 -13.58 9.76 25.19
C GLY A 12 -14.86 10.05 24.40
N ASP A 13 -16.02 9.97 25.06
CA ASP A 13 -17.33 10.20 24.44
C ASP A 13 -17.85 11.65 24.65
N GLY A 14 -17.16 12.46 25.45
CA GLY A 14 -17.50 13.87 25.73
C GLY A 14 -18.90 14.08 26.33
N ASN A 15 -19.64 13.02 26.65
CA ASN A 15 -21.09 13.06 26.88
C ASN A 15 -21.49 13.04 28.37
N GLY A 16 -20.54 13.28 29.28
CA GLY A 16 -20.77 13.28 30.73
C GLY A 16 -20.29 14.54 31.43
N PRO A 17 -20.88 14.92 32.59
CA PRO A 17 -20.39 16.02 33.43
C PRO A 17 -18.98 15.78 34.00
N ASP A 18 -18.54 14.51 34.03
CA ASP A 18 -17.19 14.05 34.39
C ASP A 18 -16.46 13.39 33.20
N GLY A 19 -16.93 13.63 31.97
CA GLY A 19 -16.38 13.00 30.76
C GLY A 19 -14.91 13.37 30.57
N LEU A 20 -14.02 12.40 30.72
CA LEU A 20 -12.60 12.59 30.45
C LEU A 20 -12.41 12.57 28.93
N GLU A 21 -12.12 13.74 28.37
CA GLU A 21 -11.69 13.91 26.99
C GLU A 21 -10.16 14.07 26.98
N LEU A 22 -9.46 13.13 26.36
CA LEU A 22 -8.03 13.21 26.14
C LEU A 22 -7.77 13.52 24.68
N VAL A 23 -7.09 14.63 24.42
CA VAL A 23 -6.70 15.04 23.08
C VAL A 23 -5.20 14.87 22.96
N PHE A 24 -4.78 14.11 21.95
CA PHE A 24 -3.37 13.89 21.63
C PHE A 24 -3.07 14.44 20.25
N THR A 25 -1.94 15.14 20.15
CA THR A 25 -1.38 15.62 18.90
C THR A 25 -0.19 14.76 18.54
N TYR A 26 -0.20 14.20 17.33
CA TYR A 26 0.84 13.29 16.90
C TYR A 26 1.36 13.63 15.50
N ARG A 27 2.59 13.18 15.24
CA ARG A 27 3.21 13.17 13.92
C ARG A 27 3.12 11.77 13.30
N LEU A 28 3.29 11.68 11.99
CA LEU A 28 3.43 10.39 11.32
C LEU A 28 4.73 9.69 11.72
N LEU A 29 4.65 8.37 11.81
CA LEU A 29 5.78 7.50 12.09
C LEU A 29 6.50 7.17 10.78
N GLY A 30 7.81 7.42 10.74
CA GLY A 30 8.64 7.07 9.60
C GLY A 30 8.94 5.58 9.53
N ARG A 31 9.22 5.08 8.31
CA ARG A 31 9.55 3.65 8.09
C ARG A 31 10.76 3.18 8.88
N GLU A 32 11.81 3.98 8.96
CA GLU A 32 13.04 3.63 9.69
C GLU A 32 12.81 3.65 11.22
N GLU A 33 11.97 4.56 11.71
CA GLU A 33 11.59 4.61 13.12
C GLU A 33 10.76 3.38 13.51
N TYR A 34 9.77 3.03 12.67
CA TYR A 34 8.96 1.84 12.89
C TYR A 34 9.81 0.56 12.88
N ARG A 35 10.77 0.43 11.96
CA ARG A 35 11.73 -0.68 11.98
C ARG A 35 12.51 -0.74 13.30
N GLY A 36 13.02 0.39 13.78
CA GLY A 36 13.75 0.45 15.05
C GLY A 36 12.90 0.01 16.25
N ILE A 37 11.60 0.31 16.26
CA ILE A 37 10.67 -0.15 17.30
C ILE A 37 10.53 -1.67 17.26
N LEU A 38 10.28 -2.25 16.07
CA LEU A 38 10.14 -3.70 15.89
C LEU A 38 11.41 -4.48 16.22
N GLU A 39 12.59 -3.87 16.08
CA GLU A 39 13.86 -4.47 16.48
C GLU A 39 14.08 -4.44 18.00
N THR A 40 13.35 -3.58 18.72
CA THR A 40 13.50 -3.39 20.17
C THR A 40 12.71 -4.44 20.96
N THR A 41 11.51 -4.79 20.49
CA THR A 41 10.61 -5.72 21.19
C THR A 41 9.69 -6.45 20.21
N GLU A 42 9.28 -7.65 20.57
CA GLU A 42 8.26 -8.44 19.85
C GLU A 42 6.88 -8.36 20.53
N ASP A 43 6.80 -7.73 21.72
CA ASP A 43 5.54 -7.58 22.45
C ASP A 43 4.69 -6.45 21.85
N VAL A 44 3.51 -6.80 21.36
CA VAL A 44 2.57 -5.86 20.71
C VAL A 44 2.18 -4.72 21.64
N ALA A 45 1.99 -5.00 22.94
CA ALA A 45 1.63 -3.95 23.90
C ALA A 45 2.77 -2.94 24.07
N GLU A 46 4.01 -3.41 24.13
CA GLU A 46 5.18 -2.55 24.23
C GLU A 46 5.46 -1.79 22.92
N ILE A 47 5.14 -2.39 21.76
CA ILE A 47 5.19 -1.70 20.46
C ILE A 47 4.21 -0.52 20.45
N ASP A 48 2.96 -0.71 20.87
CA ASP A 48 1.95 0.35 20.92
C ASP A 48 2.40 1.52 21.80
N GLU A 49 2.95 1.21 22.99
CA GLU A 49 3.52 2.19 23.90
C GLU A 49 4.68 2.97 23.26
N LEU A 50 5.62 2.26 22.62
CA LEU A 50 6.77 2.88 21.96
C LEU A 50 6.33 3.78 20.81
N VAL A 51 5.39 3.33 19.98
CA VAL A 51 4.83 4.14 18.87
C VAL A 51 4.28 5.45 19.41
N CYS A 52 3.50 5.40 20.50
CA CYS A 52 2.97 6.61 21.13
C CYS A 52 4.08 7.50 21.70
N MET A 53 5.09 6.92 22.36
CA MET A 53 6.24 7.67 22.90
C MET A 53 7.06 8.40 21.83
N TYR A 54 7.17 7.86 20.62
CA TYR A 54 7.93 8.48 19.53
C TYR A 54 7.15 9.55 18.77
N CYS A 55 5.82 9.45 18.74
CA CYS A 55 4.98 10.23 17.82
C CYS A 55 4.10 11.27 18.50
N VAL A 56 3.73 11.06 19.76
CA VAL A 56 2.86 11.96 20.52
C VAL A 56 3.72 13.01 21.23
N GLU A 57 3.33 14.28 21.12
CA GLU A 57 4.10 15.39 21.71
C GLU A 57 3.82 15.58 23.19
N GLU A 58 2.61 15.20 23.64
CA GLU A 58 2.17 15.37 25.00
C GLU A 58 2.87 14.38 25.96
N GLU A 59 3.29 14.88 27.12
CA GLU A 59 3.80 14.05 28.20
C GLU A 59 2.65 13.24 28.82
N TYR A 60 2.54 11.98 28.41
CA TYR A 60 1.55 11.03 28.92
C TYR A 60 2.20 9.73 29.35
N ASP A 61 1.72 9.14 30.45
CA ASP A 61 2.19 7.85 30.94
C ASP A 61 1.51 6.70 30.18
N TRP A 62 2.14 6.24 29.09
CA TRP A 62 1.62 5.15 28.25
C TRP A 62 1.60 3.79 28.95
N ARG A 63 2.42 3.59 29.99
CA ARG A 63 2.55 2.32 30.73
C ARG A 63 1.59 2.19 31.89
N GLY A 64 1.37 3.30 32.61
CA GLY A 64 0.50 3.36 33.79
C GLY A 64 -0.83 4.05 33.57
N GLY A 65 -1.06 4.62 32.38
CA GLY A 65 -2.22 5.43 32.06
C GLY A 65 -3.52 4.64 31.82
N LEU A 66 -4.47 5.31 31.17
CA LEU A 66 -5.74 4.74 30.74
C LEU A 66 -5.51 3.48 29.89
N ALA A 67 -6.07 2.35 30.33
CA ALA A 67 -5.98 1.09 29.62
C ALA A 67 -6.57 1.21 28.20
N GLY A 68 -5.84 0.71 27.21
CA GLY A 68 -6.24 0.76 25.79
C GLY A 68 -5.94 2.09 25.09
N ALA A 69 -5.55 3.15 25.82
CA ALA A 69 -5.19 4.43 25.18
C ALA A 69 -4.00 4.29 24.23
N ALA A 70 -2.94 3.59 24.67
CA ALA A 70 -1.77 3.33 23.83
C ALA A 70 -2.16 2.58 22.54
N THR A 71 -2.96 1.53 22.65
CA THR A 71 -3.42 0.75 21.49
C THR A 71 -4.25 1.60 20.51
N THR A 72 -5.24 2.36 21.00
CA THR A 72 -6.06 3.19 20.12
C THR A 72 -5.27 4.29 19.41
N VAL A 73 -4.35 4.94 20.13
CA VAL A 73 -3.52 6.01 19.56
C VAL A 73 -2.49 5.44 18.59
N ALA A 74 -1.82 4.34 18.95
CA ALA A 74 -0.87 3.65 18.08
C ALA A 74 -1.53 3.16 16.79
N GLU A 75 -2.71 2.55 16.87
CA GLU A 75 -3.46 2.10 15.70
C GLU A 75 -3.79 3.27 14.76
N SER A 76 -4.19 4.42 15.31
CA SER A 76 -4.43 5.63 14.54
C SER A 76 -3.16 6.20 13.89
N ILE A 77 -2.03 6.20 14.62
CA ILE A 77 -0.73 6.62 14.10
C ILE A 77 -0.30 5.69 12.95
N LEU A 78 -0.36 4.38 13.15
CA LEU A 78 0.04 3.38 12.16
C LEU A 78 -0.84 3.45 10.90
N ALA A 79 -2.16 3.57 11.07
CA ALA A 79 -3.09 3.75 9.96
C ALA A 79 -2.83 5.06 9.21
N SER A 80 -2.59 6.17 9.91
CA SER A 80 -2.29 7.46 9.28
C SER A 80 -0.93 7.46 8.57
N SER A 81 0.01 6.65 9.07
CA SER A 81 1.37 6.53 8.53
C SER A 81 1.49 5.53 7.37
N GLY A 82 0.41 4.82 7.02
CA GLY A 82 0.45 3.79 5.98
C GLY A 82 1.16 2.50 6.41
N LEU A 83 1.33 2.29 7.72
CA LEU A 83 2.07 1.18 8.32
C LEU A 83 1.17 0.09 8.90
N ALA A 84 -0.16 0.29 8.87
CA ALA A 84 -1.10 -0.75 9.26
C ALA A 84 -1.02 -1.97 8.32
N GLU A 85 -1.40 -3.14 8.83
CA GLU A 85 -1.35 -4.39 8.08
C GLU A 85 -2.16 -4.30 6.77
N GLY A 86 -1.54 -4.71 5.66
CA GLY A 86 -2.16 -4.68 4.32
C GLY A 86 -2.32 -3.28 3.70
N GLN A 87 -2.14 -2.20 4.46
CA GLN A 87 -2.33 -0.84 3.96
C GLN A 87 -1.26 -0.44 2.94
N ALA A 88 -0.02 -0.89 3.14
CA ALA A 88 1.08 -0.63 2.21
C ALA A 88 0.78 -1.19 0.80
N ASP A 89 0.22 -2.41 0.72
CA ASP A 89 -0.15 -3.02 -0.55
C ASP A 89 -1.32 -2.28 -1.21
N PHE A 90 -2.29 -1.84 -0.42
CA PHE A 90 -3.39 -1.02 -0.89
C PHE A 90 -2.90 0.33 -1.45
N LEU A 91 -2.06 1.05 -0.71
CA LEU A 91 -1.47 2.32 -1.14
C LEU A 91 -0.60 2.15 -2.39
N LEU A 92 0.19 1.08 -2.44
CA LEU A 92 0.98 0.75 -3.62
C LEU A 92 0.10 0.46 -4.82
N GLY A 93 -1.02 -0.23 -4.63
CA GLY A 93 -2.04 -0.45 -5.67
C GLY A 93 -2.62 0.85 -6.19
N LEU A 94 -2.96 1.78 -5.28
CA LEU A 94 -3.46 3.11 -5.63
C LEU A 94 -2.46 3.90 -6.47
N PHE A 95 -1.21 4.03 -6.01
CA PHE A 95 -0.16 4.76 -6.74
C PHE A 95 0.17 4.13 -8.09
N ARG A 96 0.11 2.80 -8.20
CA ARG A 96 0.25 2.10 -9.49
C ARG A 96 -0.89 2.46 -10.43
N SER A 97 -2.14 2.44 -9.97
CA SER A 97 -3.29 2.83 -10.79
C SER A 97 -3.16 4.27 -11.29
N GLU A 98 -2.72 5.20 -10.43
CA GLU A 98 -2.43 6.58 -10.83
C GLU A 98 -1.33 6.68 -11.90
N LEU A 99 -0.24 5.91 -11.75
CA LEU A 99 0.83 5.83 -12.74
C LEU A 99 0.32 5.31 -14.09
N TYR A 100 -0.58 4.32 -14.11
CA TYR A 100 -1.13 3.79 -15.35
C TYR A 100 -2.11 4.74 -16.02
N ARG A 101 -2.88 5.49 -15.24
CA ARG A 101 -3.86 6.44 -15.75
C ARG A 101 -3.20 7.73 -16.24
N ASN A 102 -2.14 8.19 -15.57
CA ASN A 102 -1.47 9.43 -15.90
C ASN A 102 -0.24 9.18 -16.79
N ILE A 103 -0.39 9.50 -18.07
CA ILE A 103 0.67 9.35 -19.07
C ILE A 103 1.90 10.20 -18.72
N ASP A 104 1.72 11.36 -18.09
CA ASP A 104 2.84 12.25 -17.77
C ASP A 104 3.76 11.64 -16.71
N TYR A 105 3.23 10.94 -15.71
CA TYR A 105 4.05 10.18 -14.75
C TYR A 105 4.86 9.07 -15.43
N GLN A 106 4.28 8.38 -16.42
CA GLN A 106 5.03 7.39 -17.19
C GLN A 106 6.15 8.05 -18.00
N ARG A 107 5.90 9.22 -18.58
CA ARG A 107 6.92 10.00 -19.31
C ARG A 107 8.05 10.42 -18.39
N ASP A 108 7.77 10.82 -17.16
CA ASP A 108 8.80 11.16 -16.17
C ASP A 108 9.74 9.98 -15.93
N CYS A 109 9.18 8.78 -15.69
CA CYS A 109 9.97 7.56 -15.53
C CYS A 109 10.82 7.25 -16.77
N ILE A 110 10.27 7.45 -17.97
CA ILE A 110 10.99 7.23 -19.24
C ILE A 110 12.14 8.22 -19.40
N ILE A 111 11.94 9.49 -19.04
CA ILE A 111 12.98 10.52 -19.08
C ILE A 111 14.11 10.19 -18.10
N VAL A 112 13.79 9.83 -16.85
CA VAL A 112 14.79 9.45 -15.82
C VAL A 112 15.63 8.27 -16.30
N GLU A 113 15.00 7.23 -16.87
CA GLU A 113 15.73 6.07 -17.41
C GLU A 113 16.68 6.47 -18.55
N ALA A 114 16.26 7.40 -19.43
CA ALA A 114 17.13 7.90 -20.50
C ALA A 114 18.26 8.80 -19.98
N PHE A 115 18.01 9.57 -18.91
CA PHE A 115 18.91 10.57 -18.33
C PHE A 115 19.11 10.34 -16.82
N PRO A 116 19.98 9.40 -16.40
CA PRO A 116 20.11 9.00 -15.00
C PRO A 116 20.62 10.08 -14.03
N ASN A 117 21.12 11.21 -14.56
CA ASN A 117 21.62 12.33 -13.76
C ASN A 117 20.51 13.32 -13.37
N LEU A 118 19.29 13.13 -13.89
CA LEU A 118 18.15 13.98 -13.59
C LEU A 118 17.33 13.36 -12.47
N ASP A 119 16.88 14.21 -11.54
CA ASP A 119 15.98 13.81 -10.47
C ASP A 119 14.52 13.85 -10.97
N ILE A 120 13.72 12.89 -10.51
CA ILE A 120 12.32 12.78 -10.92
C ILE A 120 11.50 13.98 -10.44
N GLU A 121 11.78 14.45 -9.22
CA GLU A 121 11.14 15.62 -8.61
C GLU A 121 11.45 16.90 -9.40
N GLU A 122 12.63 17.00 -10.00
CA GLU A 122 12.98 18.14 -10.86
C GLU A 122 12.15 18.11 -12.15
N ILE A 123 11.99 16.93 -12.76
CA ILE A 123 11.27 16.74 -14.03
C ILE A 123 9.79 17.08 -13.89
N GLN A 124 9.16 16.69 -12.77
CA GLN A 124 7.75 17.00 -12.49
C GLN A 124 7.45 18.49 -12.44
N ASN A 125 8.44 19.30 -12.07
CA ASN A 125 8.33 20.76 -12.01
C ASN A 125 8.64 21.46 -13.34
N TRP A 126 8.91 20.72 -14.42
CA TRP A 126 9.24 21.33 -15.71
C TRP A 126 8.00 21.88 -16.43
N PRO A 127 8.17 22.99 -17.18
CA PRO A 127 7.17 23.40 -18.14
C PRO A 127 6.94 22.31 -19.19
N VAL A 128 5.68 22.14 -19.61
CA VAL A 128 5.26 21.11 -20.59
C VAL A 128 6.15 21.07 -21.84
N VAL A 129 6.56 22.24 -22.36
CA VAL A 129 7.42 22.33 -23.54
C VAL A 129 8.80 21.69 -23.31
N LYS A 130 9.40 21.95 -22.14
CA LYS A 130 10.69 21.34 -21.77
C LYS A 130 10.52 19.83 -21.57
N HIS A 131 9.47 19.43 -20.87
CA HIS A 131 9.13 18.03 -20.63
C HIS A 131 9.02 17.23 -21.94
N LEU A 132 8.22 17.69 -22.89
CA LEU A 132 8.06 17.03 -24.20
C LEU A 132 9.35 17.01 -25.03
N TYR A 133 10.17 18.06 -24.94
CA TYR A 133 11.46 18.09 -25.61
C TYR A 133 12.41 16.99 -25.10
N TYR A 134 12.51 16.84 -23.77
CA TYR A 134 13.33 15.78 -23.19
C TYR A 134 12.72 14.39 -23.40
N PHE A 135 11.40 14.29 -23.37
CA PHE A 135 10.68 13.06 -23.69
C PHE A 135 11.00 12.56 -25.11
N SER A 136 10.93 13.43 -26.13
CA SER A 136 11.25 13.05 -27.52
C SER A 136 12.69 12.52 -27.68
N ARG A 137 13.63 13.06 -26.90
CA ARG A 137 15.01 12.58 -26.86
C ARG A 137 15.13 11.26 -26.11
N ALA A 138 14.40 11.09 -25.01
CA ALA A 138 14.35 9.84 -24.27
C ALA A 138 13.85 8.69 -25.15
N GLU A 139 12.79 8.92 -25.94
CA GLU A 139 12.28 7.95 -26.92
C GLU A 139 13.36 7.54 -27.92
N TYR A 140 14.08 8.50 -28.49
CA TYR A 140 15.17 8.21 -29.43
C TYR A 140 16.32 7.45 -28.77
N ILE A 141 16.78 7.87 -27.58
CA ILE A 141 17.87 7.22 -26.86
C ILE A 141 17.50 5.78 -26.51
N LEU A 142 16.30 5.57 -25.99
CA LEU A 142 15.88 4.24 -25.56
C LEU A 142 15.67 3.32 -26.76
N SER A 143 14.99 3.78 -27.81
CA SER A 143 14.70 2.97 -29.00
C SER A 143 15.92 2.75 -29.90
N ALA A 144 16.59 3.81 -30.32
CA ALA A 144 17.64 3.74 -31.33
C ALA A 144 19.01 3.37 -30.76
N ILE A 145 19.33 3.86 -29.56
CA ILE A 145 20.67 3.65 -28.96
C ILE A 145 20.68 2.41 -28.07
N ARG A 146 19.65 2.22 -27.24
CA ARG A 146 19.60 1.11 -26.27
C ARG A 146 18.76 -0.09 -26.74
N GLY A 147 18.05 0.03 -27.86
CA GLY A 147 17.20 -1.06 -28.39
C GLY A 147 16.00 -1.41 -27.50
N LYS A 148 15.61 -0.52 -26.57
CA LYS A 148 14.44 -0.68 -25.71
C LYS A 148 13.22 -0.05 -26.39
N ASN A 149 12.13 -0.81 -26.51
CA ASN A 149 10.88 -0.28 -27.04
C ASN A 149 10.16 0.52 -25.94
N VAL A 150 9.91 1.80 -26.19
CA VAL A 150 9.15 2.65 -25.28
C VAL A 150 7.67 2.42 -25.56
N ARG A 151 6.99 1.74 -24.62
CA ARG A 151 5.56 1.48 -24.70
C ARG A 151 4.90 1.98 -23.43
N TYR A 152 3.80 2.70 -23.59
CA TYR A 152 2.91 3.04 -22.49
C TYR A 152 2.15 1.80 -22.04
N ILE A 153 2.06 1.64 -20.73
CA ILE A 153 1.34 0.54 -20.11
C ILE A 153 0.01 1.10 -19.65
N SER A 154 -1.08 0.62 -20.25
CA SER A 154 -2.43 0.88 -19.76
C SER A 154 -2.81 -0.14 -18.69
N GLU A 155 -3.78 0.22 -17.85
CA GLU A 155 -4.36 -0.69 -16.86
C GLU A 155 -4.98 -1.94 -17.55
N ASP A 156 -5.61 -1.74 -18.71
CA ASP A 156 -6.16 -2.82 -19.54
C ASP A 156 -5.09 -3.81 -20.03
N ASP A 157 -3.91 -3.30 -20.43
CA ASP A 157 -2.79 -4.13 -20.89
C ASP A 157 -2.27 -5.05 -19.77
N LEU A 158 -2.27 -4.56 -18.52
CA LEU A 158 -1.84 -5.34 -17.35
C LEU A 158 -2.84 -6.43 -17.00
N LEU A 159 -4.14 -6.09 -16.94
CA LEU A 159 -5.21 -7.05 -16.69
C LEU A 159 -5.25 -8.16 -17.75
N ALA A 160 -4.95 -7.83 -19.01
CA ALA A 160 -4.81 -8.82 -20.07
C ALA A 160 -3.61 -9.75 -19.85
N SER A 161 -2.47 -9.22 -19.39
CA SER A 161 -1.25 -10.00 -19.15
C SER A 161 -1.38 -10.99 -17.98
N GLU A 162 -2.05 -10.61 -16.89
CA GLU A 162 -2.30 -11.49 -15.74
C GLU A 162 -3.22 -12.66 -16.07
N ARG A 163 -4.22 -12.43 -16.92
CA ARG A 163 -5.13 -13.48 -17.41
C ARG A 163 -4.40 -14.53 -18.24
N VAL A 164 -3.43 -14.11 -19.06
CA VAL A 164 -2.64 -15.03 -19.88
C VAL A 164 -1.69 -15.88 -19.02
N GLN A 165 -1.08 -15.31 -17.97
CA GLN A 165 -0.19 -16.06 -17.07
C GLN A 165 -0.92 -17.11 -16.23
N LYS A 166 -2.11 -16.80 -15.69
CA LYS A 166 -2.91 -17.77 -14.91
C LYS A 166 -3.40 -18.95 -15.73
N VAL A 167 -3.60 -18.79 -17.04
CA VAL A 167 -4.05 -19.88 -17.93
C VAL A 167 -2.91 -20.84 -18.30
N GLN A 168 -1.64 -20.42 -18.21
CA GLN A 168 -0.49 -21.25 -18.60
C GLN A 168 0.09 -22.14 -17.49
N SER A 169 -0.41 -22.06 -16.24
CA SER A 169 0.08 -22.89 -15.12
C SER A 169 -1.03 -23.80 -14.56
N PRO A 170 -1.41 -24.87 -15.30
CA PRO A 170 -1.35 -26.20 -14.66
C PRO A 170 -0.94 -27.39 -15.57
N SER A 171 -0.64 -27.20 -16.87
CA SER A 171 -0.58 -28.34 -17.81
C SER A 171 0.82 -28.81 -18.28
N GLN A 172 1.93 -28.27 -17.76
CA GLN A 172 3.28 -28.68 -18.23
C GLN A 172 4.13 -29.47 -17.22
N ARG A 173 3.54 -30.02 -16.15
CA ARG A 173 4.26 -30.92 -15.22
C ARG A 173 4.00 -32.43 -15.41
N ALA A 174 3.18 -32.82 -16.39
CA ALA A 174 2.85 -34.22 -16.66
C ALA A 174 3.52 -34.72 -17.96
N ALA A 175 4.84 -34.69 -18.01
CA ALA A 175 5.64 -35.48 -18.96
C ALA A 175 7.05 -35.72 -18.40
N ALA A 176 7.16 -36.09 -17.12
CA ALA A 176 8.36 -36.74 -16.63
C ALA A 176 8.28 -38.21 -17.02
N ALA A 177 9.29 -38.68 -17.75
CA ALA A 177 9.45 -40.04 -18.24
C ALA A 177 9.18 -41.11 -17.16
N PRO A 178 8.73 -42.33 -17.54
CA PRO A 178 8.62 -43.42 -16.59
C PRO A 178 10.00 -43.71 -15.96
N PRO A 179 10.08 -43.90 -14.63
CA PRO A 179 11.34 -44.23 -13.97
C PRO A 179 11.89 -45.57 -14.50
N PRO A 180 13.22 -45.73 -14.58
CA PRO A 180 13.85 -46.97 -15.02
C PRO A 180 13.54 -48.11 -14.04
N ASP A 181 13.13 -49.23 -14.63
CA ASP A 181 12.89 -50.54 -14.04
C ASP A 181 14.16 -51.08 -13.35
N TRP A 182 14.15 -51.10 -12.02
CA TRP A 182 15.12 -51.82 -11.21
C TRP A 182 14.37 -52.88 -10.41
N GLY A 183 14.66 -54.13 -10.74
CA GLY A 183 13.92 -55.33 -10.33
C GLY A 183 13.73 -55.59 -8.82
N GLU A 184 12.88 -56.59 -8.62
CA GLU A 184 12.22 -57.17 -7.44
C GLU A 184 13.12 -57.55 -6.22
N PRO A 185 12.56 -58.14 -5.14
CA PRO A 185 11.65 -57.54 -4.16
C PRO A 185 12.21 -57.72 -2.72
N VAL A 186 11.98 -56.76 -1.82
CA VAL A 186 12.25 -56.97 -0.40
C VAL A 186 10.93 -57.04 0.35
N GLU A 187 10.58 -58.25 0.79
CA GLU A 187 9.53 -58.51 1.78
C GLU A 187 9.82 -57.70 3.05
N ARG A 188 8.87 -56.83 3.44
CA ARG A 188 8.70 -56.48 4.85
C ARG A 188 7.30 -55.98 5.18
N VAL A 189 6.56 -56.90 5.81
CA VAL A 189 5.68 -56.75 6.98
C VAL A 189 4.54 -55.73 6.92
N GLU A 190 3.33 -56.28 6.93
CA GLU A 190 2.06 -55.63 7.23
C GLU A 190 2.06 -54.99 8.63
N VAL A 191 1.69 -53.70 8.71
CA VAL A 191 1.08 -53.12 9.90
C VAL A 191 -0.10 -52.24 9.48
N THR A 192 -1.14 -52.39 10.26
CA THR A 192 -2.54 -52.09 10.02
C THR A 192 -2.92 -50.62 10.23
N ASN A 193 -3.96 -50.22 9.49
CA ASN A 193 -5.03 -49.27 9.82
C ASN A 193 -4.70 -47.95 10.53
N GLN A 194 -4.78 -46.84 9.77
CA GLN A 194 -5.47 -45.64 10.24
C GLN A 194 -6.33 -44.98 9.15
N PRO A 195 -7.47 -44.37 9.54
CA PRO A 195 -8.53 -43.95 8.64
C PRO A 195 -8.29 -42.59 7.96
N LYS A 196 -8.82 -42.53 6.74
CA LYS A 196 -8.93 -41.41 5.80
C LYS A 196 -9.66 -40.20 6.43
N PRO A 197 -9.09 -38.98 6.39
CA PRO A 197 -9.85 -37.77 6.69
C PRO A 197 -10.89 -37.50 5.57
N PRO A 198 -12.14 -37.10 5.91
CA PRO A 198 -13.14 -36.78 4.92
C PRO A 198 -12.78 -35.50 4.16
N ALA A 199 -13.09 -35.51 2.87
CA ALA A 199 -12.99 -34.38 1.97
C ALA A 199 -13.77 -33.18 2.53
N SER A 200 -13.10 -32.05 2.79
CA SER A 200 -13.78 -30.78 3.00
C SER A 200 -14.21 -30.25 1.64
N ASN A 201 -15.52 -30.30 1.37
CA ASN A 201 -16.14 -29.58 0.28
C ASN A 201 -15.83 -28.09 0.45
N GLY A 202 -15.15 -27.50 -0.53
CA GLY A 202 -15.09 -26.06 -0.71
C GLY A 202 -16.48 -25.54 -1.04
N GLY A 203 -17.16 -25.01 -0.03
CA GLY A 203 -18.27 -24.09 -0.22
C GLY A 203 -17.70 -22.68 -0.24
N ALA A 204 -17.79 -22.00 -1.38
CA ALA A 204 -17.58 -20.55 -1.43
C ALA A 204 -18.56 -19.88 -0.46
N MET A 205 -18.05 -19.00 0.41
CA MET A 205 -18.91 -18.11 1.20
C MET A 205 -19.81 -17.32 0.25
N THR A 206 -21.10 -17.27 0.56
CA THR A 206 -22.04 -16.45 -0.19
C THR A 206 -21.83 -14.98 0.16
N GLU A 207 -22.08 -14.11 -0.80
CA GLU A 207 -21.96 -12.65 -0.69
C GLU A 207 -22.75 -12.08 0.51
N GLU A 208 -23.88 -12.71 0.86
CA GLU A 208 -24.68 -12.37 2.04
C GLU A 208 -23.98 -12.67 3.38
N GLN A 209 -23.14 -13.72 3.43
CA GLN A 209 -22.34 -14.07 4.60
C GLN A 209 -21.16 -13.12 4.79
N LEU A 210 -20.61 -12.60 3.69
CA LEU A 210 -19.60 -11.53 3.69
C LEU A 210 -20.19 -10.19 4.15
N LEU A 211 -21.39 -9.85 3.70
CA LEU A 211 -22.08 -8.61 4.10
C LEU A 211 -22.47 -8.61 5.59
N ALA A 212 -22.85 -9.76 6.14
CA ALA A 212 -23.17 -9.89 7.55
C ALA A 212 -21.96 -9.70 8.48
N MET A 213 -20.74 -9.99 8.01
CA MET A 213 -19.52 -9.71 8.76
C MET A 213 -19.12 -8.23 8.73
N LEU A 214 -19.46 -7.51 7.66
CA LEU A 214 -19.14 -6.09 7.49
C LEU A 214 -20.16 -5.15 8.17
N GLY A 215 -21.35 -5.66 8.54
CA GLY A 215 -22.44 -4.86 9.12
C GLY A 215 -22.47 -4.78 10.65
N ALA A 216 -21.49 -5.34 11.37
CA ALA A 216 -21.48 -5.33 12.84
C ALA A 216 -20.66 -4.18 13.46
N SER A 217 -19.98 -3.37 12.65
CA SER A 217 -19.35 -2.13 13.09
C SER A 217 -20.36 -0.99 12.98
N ASN A 218 -20.97 -0.63 14.10
CA ASN A 218 -21.72 0.62 14.25
C ASN A 218 -20.75 1.80 14.11
N VAL A 219 -20.45 2.20 12.89
CA VAL A 219 -19.90 3.51 12.54
C VAL A 219 -20.97 4.18 11.68
N SER A 220 -21.68 5.14 12.27
CA SER A 220 -22.52 6.05 11.48
C SER A 220 -21.60 7.03 10.77
N THR A 221 -21.40 6.83 9.47
CA THR A 221 -20.86 7.85 8.58
C THR A 221 -21.99 8.37 7.69
N GLU A 222 -22.66 9.42 8.16
CA GLU A 222 -23.30 10.37 7.26
C GLU A 222 -22.18 11.19 6.61
N LEU A 223 -21.83 10.87 5.37
CA LEU A 223 -20.94 11.67 4.54
C LEU A 223 -21.80 12.39 3.49
N ASP A 224 -22.05 13.67 3.77
CA ASP A 224 -22.63 14.61 2.82
C ASP A 224 -21.71 14.79 1.62
N HIS A 225 -22.18 14.34 0.46
CA HIS A 225 -21.58 14.57 -0.85
C HIS A 225 -21.91 15.99 -1.35
N GLU A 226 -21.25 17.03 -0.85
CA GLU A 226 -21.25 18.34 -1.54
C GLU A 226 -20.25 19.32 -0.91
N SER A 227 -19.07 19.49 -1.53
CA SER A 227 -18.30 20.75 -1.65
C SER A 227 -16.77 20.55 -1.74
N MET A 228 -16.28 20.14 -2.90
CA MET A 228 -14.88 20.39 -3.29
C MET A 228 -14.88 21.14 -4.62
N ASN A 229 -15.24 22.41 -4.54
CA ASN A 229 -15.22 23.35 -5.66
C ASN A 229 -13.86 24.05 -5.68
N TYR A 230 -12.87 23.45 -6.35
CA TYR A 230 -11.54 24.04 -6.52
C TYR A 230 -11.63 25.34 -7.33
N HIS A 231 -11.41 26.47 -6.66
CA HIS A 231 -11.22 27.77 -7.28
C HIS A 231 -9.90 27.79 -8.05
N ILE A 232 -9.99 27.74 -9.38
CA ILE A 232 -8.88 28.03 -10.29
C ILE A 232 -8.67 29.55 -10.31
N HIS A 233 -7.67 30.05 -9.59
CA HIS A 233 -7.18 31.41 -9.78
C HIS A 233 -6.47 31.50 -11.14
N LYS A 234 -7.12 32.14 -12.12
CA LYS A 234 -6.49 32.61 -13.35
C LYS A 234 -5.89 33.99 -13.09
N ASP A 235 -4.61 34.03 -12.73
CA ASP A 235 -3.86 35.28 -12.82
C ASP A 235 -3.38 35.49 -14.26
N SER A 236 -4.00 36.47 -14.91
CA SER A 236 -3.57 37.01 -16.20
C SER A 236 -2.31 37.85 -15.99
N VAL A 237 -1.14 37.34 -16.39
CA VAL A 237 0.05 38.17 -16.55
C VAL A 237 0.18 38.56 -18.02
N THR A 238 -0.44 39.69 -18.35
CA THR A 238 -0.01 40.53 -19.48
C THR A 238 1.24 41.27 -19.04
N GLY A 239 2.38 40.94 -19.66
CA GLY A 239 3.63 41.67 -19.52
C GLY A 239 4.26 41.83 -20.91
N ASP A 240 4.20 43.05 -21.41
CA ASP A 240 4.87 43.50 -22.63
C ASP A 240 6.39 43.29 -22.51
N TYR A 241 6.99 42.73 -23.56
CA TYR A 241 8.44 42.71 -23.73
C TYR A 241 8.80 43.77 -24.77
N ASP A 242 9.48 44.83 -24.33
CA ASP A 242 10.36 45.68 -25.15
C ASP A 242 11.72 45.00 -25.34
#